data_AF-A0AAP0IR16-F1
#
_entry.id   AF-A0AAP0IR16-F1
#
_cell.length_a   1.000
_cell.length_b   1.000
_cell.length_c   1.000
_cell.angle_alpha   90.00
_cell.angle_beta   90.00
_cell.angle_gamma   90.00
#
_symmetry.space_group_name_H-M   'P 1'
#
loop_
_entity.id
_entity.type
_entity.pdbx_description
1 polymer ?
#
loop_
_entity_poly.entity_id
_entity_poly.type
_entity_poly.pdbx_seq_one_letter_code
_entity_poly.pdbx_strand_id
1 'polypeptide(L)'
;MLRPLSMWFPMEIVDIGVLALADVDGWRIVRRRMYDEIIGYEDFWREVLGSSFETVKNAVHCPEKQEGASFKEWLTLPDMGLLVSTAFNVILVNLSHGSASTFLPLRSTSPSSLHNILIIAMANERNIHWVRVQLRVNAPLPSLYPSWDRYVEDCAKGWRDGFVFRDIAPIATADDEATIPVVDLNTP
;
A
#
# COMPACT_ATOMS: atom_id res chain seq x y z
N MET A 1 -31.85 -22.42 -4.50
CA MET A 1 -31.36 -22.77 -3.15
C MET A 1 -29.91 -22.36 -3.06
N LEU A 2 -29.66 -21.18 -2.48
CA LEU A 2 -28.32 -20.69 -2.20
C LEU A 2 -27.84 -21.34 -0.90
N ARG A 3 -26.67 -21.98 -0.93
CA ARG A 3 -26.06 -22.57 0.27
C ARG A 3 -25.41 -21.48 1.13
N PRO A 4 -25.35 -21.63 2.47
CA PRO A 4 -24.82 -20.62 3.36
C PRO A 4 -23.30 -20.49 3.20
N LEU A 5 -22.80 -19.26 3.27
CA LEU A 5 -21.39 -18.87 3.18
C LEU A 5 -20.62 -19.20 4.48
N SER A 6 -20.74 -20.44 4.97
CA SER A 6 -20.07 -20.91 6.17
C SER A 6 -19.40 -22.25 5.93
N MET A 7 -18.34 -22.28 5.11
CA MET A 7 -17.39 -23.39 5.14
C MET A 7 -16.01 -23.02 4.57
N TRP A 8 -15.15 -22.53 5.47
CA TRP A 8 -13.72 -22.81 5.60
C TRP A 8 -12.83 -22.85 4.34
N PHE A 9 -12.07 -21.78 4.11
CA PHE A 9 -10.62 -21.95 3.91
C PHE A 9 -9.94 -21.76 5.28
N PRO A 10 -8.88 -22.53 5.60
CA PRO A 10 -8.08 -22.24 6.78
C PRO A 10 -7.56 -20.80 6.67
N MET A 11 -7.60 -20.07 7.79
CA MET A 11 -6.94 -18.76 7.96
C MET A 11 -5.43 -18.95 7.77
N GLU A 12 -4.98 -18.98 6.52
CA GLU A 12 -3.58 -18.73 6.21
C GLU A 12 -3.41 -17.22 6.16
N ILE A 13 -2.39 -16.79 6.89
CA ILE A 13 -2.02 -15.39 7.14
C ILE A 13 -1.87 -14.67 5.81
N VAL A 14 -2.79 -13.76 5.51
CA VAL A 14 -2.65 -12.87 4.37
C VAL A 14 -2.32 -11.47 4.86
N ASP A 15 -1.13 -11.40 5.45
CA ASP A 15 -0.46 -10.19 5.91
C ASP A 15 0.59 -9.80 4.86
N ILE A 16 0.56 -8.55 4.40
CA ILE A 16 1.48 -7.82 3.50
C ILE A 16 2.00 -8.49 2.20
N GLY A 17 1.98 -9.82 2.07
CA GLY A 17 2.29 -10.61 0.88
C GLY A 17 1.26 -10.42 -0.25
N VAL A 18 0.05 -9.96 0.07
CA VAL A 18 -0.96 -9.56 -0.94
C VAL A 18 -0.72 -8.18 -1.55
N LEU A 19 0.34 -7.45 -1.16
CA LEU A 19 0.86 -6.37 -2.01
C LEU A 19 1.39 -6.87 -3.37
N ALA A 20 1.37 -8.19 -3.63
CA ALA A 20 1.63 -8.82 -4.93
C ALA A 20 3.03 -8.51 -5.48
N LEU A 21 4.04 -8.50 -4.60
CA LEU A 21 5.45 -8.33 -4.96
C LEU A 21 6.24 -9.64 -4.90
N ALA A 22 5.67 -10.72 -4.35
CA ALA A 22 6.18 -12.10 -4.43
C ALA A 22 5.12 -13.09 -3.92
N ASP A 23 5.36 -14.39 -4.14
CA ASP A 23 4.51 -15.55 -3.85
C ASP A 23 4.16 -15.77 -2.35
N VAL A 24 3.85 -17.01 -1.94
CA VAL A 24 3.52 -17.41 -0.55
C VAL A 24 4.54 -16.95 0.50
N ASP A 25 5.79 -16.63 0.12
CA ASP A 25 6.82 -16.08 1.01
C ASP A 25 7.11 -14.58 0.78
N GLY A 26 6.37 -13.93 -0.11
CA GLY A 26 6.60 -12.56 -0.52
C GLY A 26 6.43 -11.53 0.58
N TRP A 27 5.65 -11.84 1.62
CA TRP A 27 5.48 -10.98 2.79
C TRP A 27 6.82 -10.71 3.52
N ARG A 28 7.73 -11.69 3.54
CA ARG A 28 9.07 -11.52 4.14
C ARG A 28 9.92 -10.54 3.34
N ILE A 29 9.84 -10.61 2.01
CA ILE A 29 10.54 -9.67 1.12
C ILE A 29 10.01 -8.26 1.35
N VAL A 30 8.68 -8.13 1.46
CA VAL A 30 8.06 -6.83 1.67
C VAL A 30 8.53 -6.20 2.98
N ARG A 31 8.44 -6.96 4.07
CA ARG A 31 8.90 -6.53 5.40
C ARG A 31 10.39 -6.21 5.43
N ARG A 32 11.23 -7.07 4.83
CA ARG A 32 12.67 -6.84 4.78
C ARG A 32 12.98 -5.51 4.09
N ARG A 33 12.38 -5.22 2.94
CA ARG A 33 12.58 -3.93 2.25
C ARG A 33 12.09 -2.74 3.06
N MET A 34 10.96 -2.85 3.75
CA MET A 34 10.48 -1.78 4.64
C MET A 34 11.43 -1.58 5.83
N TYR A 35 11.95 -2.66 6.40
CA TYR A 35 12.91 -2.61 7.49
C TYR A 35 14.24 -1.99 7.03
N ASP A 36 14.76 -2.39 5.87
CA ASP A 36 15.97 -1.83 5.27
C ASP A 36 15.82 -0.32 5.01
N GLU A 37 14.65 0.13 4.55
CA GLU A 37 14.32 1.54 4.36
C GLU A 37 14.31 2.31 5.69
N ILE A 38 13.67 1.77 6.75
CA ILE A 38 13.67 2.39 8.08
C ILE A 38 15.09 2.50 8.64
N ILE A 39 15.87 1.42 8.58
CA ILE A 39 17.22 1.40 9.17
C ILE A 39 18.20 2.26 8.37
N GLY A 40 18.09 2.24 7.04
CA GLY A 40 18.94 3.04 6.16
C GLY A 40 18.74 4.54 6.33
N TYR A 41 17.55 4.97 6.74
CA TYR A 41 17.17 6.38 6.91
C TYR A 41 16.51 6.64 8.26
N GLU A 42 17.10 6.12 9.35
CA GLU A 42 16.48 6.13 10.69
C GLU A 42 16.10 7.54 11.18
N ASP A 43 17.01 8.52 11.10
CA ASP A 43 16.73 9.89 11.55
C ASP A 43 15.55 10.52 10.81
N PHE A 44 15.48 10.29 9.51
CA PHE A 44 14.37 10.73 8.67
C PHE A 44 13.06 10.08 9.10
N TRP A 45 13.03 8.76 9.25
CA TRP A 45 11.82 8.05 9.63
C TRP A 45 11.39 8.33 11.07
N ARG A 46 12.32 8.65 11.98
CA ARG A 46 12.00 9.15 13.32
C ARG A 46 11.26 10.49 13.27
N GLU A 47 11.63 11.37 12.35
CA GLU A 47 10.93 12.65 12.14
C GLU A 47 9.53 12.46 11.55
N VAL A 48 9.40 11.56 10.56
CA VAL A 48 8.13 11.27 9.87
C VAL A 48 7.14 10.56 10.78
N LEU A 49 7.58 9.50 11.47
CA LEU A 49 6.70 8.64 12.28
C LEU A 49 6.55 9.13 13.73
N GLY A 50 7.46 9.97 14.22
CA GLY A 50 7.44 10.47 15.59
C GLY A 50 7.33 9.34 16.62
N SER A 51 6.30 9.40 17.47
CA SER A 51 6.06 8.39 18.51
C SER A 51 5.75 7.00 17.97
N SER A 52 5.27 6.87 16.71
CA SER A 52 4.97 5.59 16.09
C SER A 52 6.22 4.86 15.57
N PHE A 53 7.39 5.52 15.56
CA PHE A 53 8.61 4.97 14.96
C PHE A 53 8.97 3.58 15.48
N GLU A 54 9.08 3.41 16.81
CA GLU A 54 9.47 2.11 17.40
C GLU A 54 8.40 1.04 17.15
N THR A 55 7.12 1.42 17.14
CA THR A 55 6.02 0.49 16.83
C THR A 55 6.11 0.00 15.40
N VAL A 56 6.28 0.90 14.43
CA VAL A 56 6.39 0.56 13.01
C VAL A 56 7.68 -0.23 12.73
N LYS A 57 8.81 0.20 13.28
CA LYS A 57 10.10 -0.50 13.15
C LYS A 57 10.02 -1.93 13.65
N ASN A 58 9.39 -2.15 14.81
CA ASN A 58 9.22 -3.49 15.36
C ASN A 58 8.21 -4.34 14.56
N ALA A 59 7.16 -3.73 14.01
CA ALA A 59 6.17 -4.42 13.19
C ALA A 59 6.74 -4.91 11.85
N VAL A 60 7.63 -4.12 11.22
CA VAL A 60 8.25 -4.50 9.94
C VAL A 60 9.52 -5.34 10.11
N HIS A 61 10.07 -5.41 11.32
CA HIS A 61 11.19 -6.29 11.62
C HIS A 61 10.76 -7.75 11.46
N CYS A 62 11.42 -8.47 10.53
CA CYS A 62 11.09 -9.85 10.19
C CYS A 62 12.32 -10.74 10.39
N PRO A 63 12.48 -11.41 11.55
CA PRO A 63 13.54 -12.38 11.79
C PRO A 63 13.50 -13.54 10.79
N GLU A 64 14.67 -14.07 10.42
CA GLU A 64 14.80 -15.15 9.42
C GLU A 64 14.00 -16.42 9.76
N LYS A 65 13.77 -16.68 11.04
CA LYS A 65 13.07 -17.86 11.56
C LYS A 65 11.58 -17.64 11.86
N GLN A 66 10.99 -16.51 11.45
CA GLN A 66 9.60 -16.21 11.77
C GLN A 66 8.61 -17.01 10.90
N GLU A 67 7.87 -17.94 11.50
CA GLU A 67 6.92 -18.83 10.80
C GLU A 67 5.60 -18.15 10.37
N GLY A 68 5.38 -16.89 10.74
CA GLY A 68 4.21 -16.13 10.32
C GLY A 68 4.08 -14.80 11.06
N ALA A 69 3.18 -13.95 10.60
CA ALA A 69 2.90 -12.65 11.19
C ALA A 69 1.80 -12.72 12.25
N SER A 70 2.06 -12.13 13.42
CA SER A 70 1.06 -11.82 14.43
C SER A 70 0.34 -10.50 14.13
N PHE A 71 -0.82 -10.28 14.75
CA PHE A 71 -1.61 -9.05 14.63
C PHE A 71 -0.82 -7.75 14.90
N LYS A 72 0.22 -7.81 15.74
CA LYS A 72 1.05 -6.65 16.09
C LYS A 72 1.95 -6.18 14.95
N GLU A 73 2.06 -7.02 13.93
CA GLU A 73 3.00 -6.85 12.84
C GLU A 73 2.28 -6.59 11.51
N TRP A 74 0.94 -6.50 11.56
CA TRP A 74 0.12 -6.22 10.40
C TRP A 74 0.34 -4.82 9.88
N LEU A 75 0.15 -4.65 8.57
CA LEU A 75 0.18 -3.34 7.93
C LEU A 75 -0.91 -2.42 8.52
N THR A 76 -0.48 -1.39 9.26
CA THR A 76 -1.36 -0.35 9.79
C THR A 76 -1.26 0.93 8.97
N LEU A 77 -2.34 1.30 8.29
CA LEU A 77 -2.48 2.62 7.66
C LEU A 77 -3.09 3.64 8.64
N PRO A 78 -2.72 4.93 8.55
CA PRO A 78 -1.84 5.53 7.53
C PRO A 78 -0.33 5.38 7.81
N ASP A 79 0.07 5.02 9.04
CA ASP A 79 1.46 5.06 9.52
C ASP A 79 2.45 4.33 8.60
N MET A 80 2.07 3.18 8.04
CA MET A 80 2.92 2.41 7.15
C MET A 80 2.75 2.75 5.66
N GLY A 81 1.79 3.61 5.28
CA GLY A 81 1.50 3.92 3.88
C GLY A 81 2.61 4.72 3.20
N LEU A 82 3.17 5.71 3.91
CA LEU A 82 4.35 6.47 3.44
C LEU A 82 5.58 5.57 3.33
N LEU A 83 5.75 4.63 4.27
CA LEU A 83 6.86 3.69 4.26
C LEU A 83 6.78 2.71 3.08
N VAL A 84 5.61 2.10 2.85
CA VAL A 84 5.39 1.20 1.70
C VAL A 84 5.61 1.96 0.39
N SER A 85 4.98 3.13 0.20
CA SER A 85 5.17 3.89 -1.04
C SER A 85 6.64 4.20 -1.31
N THR A 86 7.39 4.62 -0.29
CA THR A 86 8.82 4.95 -0.40
C THR A 86 9.70 3.72 -0.67
N ALA A 87 9.59 2.67 0.15
CA ALA A 87 10.44 1.47 0.06
C ALA A 87 10.27 0.71 -1.27
N PHE A 88 9.10 0.81 -1.91
CA PHE A 88 8.81 0.13 -3.17
C PHE A 88 8.81 1.06 -4.38
N ASN A 89 8.99 2.37 -4.17
CA ASN A 89 8.95 3.38 -5.22
C ASN A 89 7.63 3.33 -6.03
N VAL A 90 6.51 3.28 -5.30
CA VAL A 90 5.15 3.16 -5.85
C VAL A 90 4.23 4.25 -5.30
N ILE A 91 3.24 4.64 -6.09
CA ILE A 91 2.04 5.35 -5.62
C ILE A 91 1.15 4.33 -4.94
N LEU A 92 1.02 4.40 -3.61
CA LEU A 92 0.14 3.52 -2.86
C LEU A 92 -1.22 4.20 -2.68
N VAL A 93 -2.29 3.57 -3.12
CA VAL A 93 -3.66 4.07 -2.96
C VAL A 93 -4.40 3.17 -1.99
N ASN A 94 -4.89 3.74 -0.91
CA ASN A 94 -5.75 3.07 0.06
C ASN A 94 -7.22 3.39 -0.23
N LEU A 95 -8.04 2.34 -0.35
CA LEU A 95 -9.49 2.39 -0.52
C LEU A 95 -10.16 1.59 0.61
N SER A 96 -10.06 2.06 1.85
CA SER A 96 -10.70 1.43 3.00
C SER A 96 -12.06 2.06 3.32
N HIS A 97 -12.95 1.31 3.98
CA HIS A 97 -14.26 1.81 4.34
C HIS A 97 -14.15 3.05 5.25
N GLY A 98 -14.64 4.20 4.77
CA GLY A 98 -14.60 5.48 5.49
C GLY A 98 -13.28 6.26 5.36
N SER A 99 -12.27 5.76 4.65
CA SER A 99 -11.05 6.52 4.36
C SER A 99 -10.38 6.08 3.06
N ALA A 100 -10.22 7.04 2.15
CA ALA A 100 -9.46 6.87 0.92
C ALA A 100 -8.29 7.86 0.91
N SER A 101 -7.10 7.39 0.56
CA SER A 101 -5.90 8.25 0.56
C SER A 101 -4.84 7.72 -0.39
N THR A 102 -4.10 8.64 -1.01
CA THR A 102 -2.94 8.33 -1.84
C THR A 102 -1.65 8.67 -1.10
N PHE A 103 -0.71 7.74 -1.05
CA PHE A 103 0.63 7.93 -0.50
C PHE A 103 1.64 7.91 -1.65
N LEU A 104 2.46 8.94 -1.71
CA LEU A 104 3.56 9.06 -2.65
C LEU A 104 4.89 8.82 -1.93
N PRO A 105 5.92 8.32 -2.63
CA PRO A 105 7.26 8.20 -2.07
C PRO A 105 7.79 9.52 -1.52
N LEU A 106 8.54 9.46 -0.41
CA LEU A 106 9.13 10.66 0.21
C LEU A 106 10.58 10.91 -0.20
N ARG A 107 11.34 9.88 -0.59
CA ARG A 107 12.80 9.97 -0.84
C ARG A 107 13.27 9.39 -2.18
N SER A 108 12.35 8.81 -2.94
CA SER A 108 12.67 8.08 -4.17
C SER A 108 12.31 8.92 -5.39
N THR A 109 13.15 8.95 -6.43
CA THR A 109 12.84 9.73 -7.64
C THR A 109 11.71 9.10 -8.43
N SER A 110 10.80 9.95 -8.93
CA SER A 110 9.71 9.48 -9.79
C SER A 110 10.29 8.87 -11.07
N PRO A 111 9.93 7.62 -11.39
CA PRO A 111 10.31 7.04 -12.67
C PRO A 111 9.68 7.87 -13.78
N SER A 112 10.35 7.94 -14.94
CA SER A 112 9.83 8.63 -16.11
C SER A 112 8.53 8.01 -16.67
N SER A 113 8.09 6.86 -16.14
CA SER A 113 6.89 6.14 -16.55
C SER A 113 5.93 5.92 -15.38
N LEU A 114 4.64 6.18 -15.61
CA LEU A 114 3.56 6.17 -14.60
C LEU A 114 3.08 4.75 -14.20
N HIS A 115 3.87 3.70 -14.41
CA HIS A 115 3.44 2.31 -14.22
C HIS A 115 3.46 1.83 -12.76
N ASN A 116 3.93 2.64 -11.82
CA ASN A 116 4.18 2.22 -10.45
C ASN A 116 3.02 2.59 -9.50
N ILE A 117 1.80 2.13 -9.80
CA ILE A 117 0.63 2.40 -8.95
C ILE A 117 0.14 1.11 -8.33
N LEU A 118 0.17 1.07 -7.00
CA LEU A 118 -0.29 -0.04 -6.18
C LEU A 118 -1.55 0.40 -5.45
N ILE A 119 -2.66 -0.29 -5.72
CA ILE A 119 -3.97 0.06 -5.15
C ILE A 119 -4.40 -1.08 -4.25
N ILE A 120 -4.65 -0.74 -3.00
CA ILE A 120 -5.10 -1.66 -1.96
C ILE A 120 -6.41 -1.19 -1.36
N ALA A 121 -7.25 -2.15 -1.00
CA ALA A 121 -8.50 -1.90 -0.29
C ALA A 121 -8.56 -2.78 0.95
N MET A 122 -9.19 -2.27 2.02
CA MET A 122 -9.62 -3.14 3.12
C MET A 122 -10.84 -3.91 2.67
N ALA A 123 -10.72 -5.23 2.59
CA ALA A 123 -11.82 -6.12 2.34
C ALA A 123 -12.38 -6.67 3.66
N ASN A 124 -13.68 -6.97 3.64
CA ASN A 124 -14.49 -7.64 4.68
C ASN A 124 -15.04 -6.76 5.83
N GLU A 125 -16.15 -7.22 6.41
CA GLU A 125 -16.87 -6.56 7.51
C GLU A 125 -16.04 -6.41 8.80
N ARG A 126 -14.92 -7.15 8.90
CA ARG A 126 -14.04 -7.13 10.07
C ARG A 126 -12.84 -6.21 9.89
N ASN A 127 -12.61 -5.64 8.69
CA ASN A 127 -11.46 -4.80 8.37
C ASN A 127 -10.12 -5.44 8.74
N ILE A 128 -9.94 -6.74 8.41
CA ILE A 128 -8.74 -7.50 8.79
C ILE A 128 -7.91 -7.97 7.60
N HIS A 129 -8.27 -7.59 6.38
CA HIS A 129 -7.59 -8.11 5.19
C HIS A 129 -7.43 -7.04 4.11
N TRP A 130 -6.19 -6.89 3.65
CA TRP A 130 -5.84 -6.04 2.52
C TRP A 130 -5.90 -6.84 1.24
N VAL A 131 -6.62 -6.32 0.23
CA VAL A 131 -6.65 -6.89 -1.12
C VAL A 131 -6.07 -5.90 -2.11
N ARG A 132 -5.32 -6.41 -3.10
CA ARG A 132 -4.97 -5.63 -4.29
C ARG A 132 -6.21 -5.48 -5.17
N VAL A 133 -6.44 -4.26 -5.64
CA VAL A 133 -7.54 -3.97 -6.57
C VAL A 133 -7.03 -3.25 -7.81
N GLN A 134 -7.86 -3.25 -8.84
CA GLN A 134 -7.65 -2.40 -10.01
C GLN A 134 -8.76 -1.37 -10.07
N LEU A 135 -8.38 -0.12 -10.33
CA LEU A 135 -9.34 0.92 -10.64
C LEU A 135 -9.79 0.78 -12.09
N ARG A 136 -11.06 1.13 -12.35
CA ARG A 136 -11.54 1.33 -13.71
C ARG A 136 -10.70 2.41 -14.40
N VAL A 137 -10.56 2.29 -15.71
CA VAL A 137 -9.94 3.33 -16.54
C VAL A 137 -10.64 4.66 -16.25
N ASN A 138 -9.87 5.73 -16.04
CA ASN A 138 -10.33 7.09 -15.68
C ASN A 138 -11.00 7.25 -14.30
N ALA A 139 -10.94 6.24 -13.42
CA ALA A 139 -11.36 6.47 -12.04
C ALA A 139 -10.40 7.47 -11.36
N PRO A 140 -10.93 8.49 -10.66
CA PRO A 140 -10.10 9.47 -9.98
C PRO A 140 -9.31 8.81 -8.85
N LEU A 141 -8.09 9.30 -8.59
CA LEU A 141 -7.37 8.90 -7.39
C LEU A 141 -7.93 9.64 -6.16
N PRO A 142 -7.88 9.01 -4.97
CA PRO A 142 -8.12 9.71 -3.72
C PRO A 142 -7.10 10.82 -3.49
N SER A 143 -7.45 11.76 -2.62
CA SER A 143 -6.57 12.87 -2.22
C SER A 143 -5.22 12.36 -1.67
N LEU A 144 -4.17 13.11 -1.96
CA LEU A 144 -2.84 12.93 -1.38
C LEU A 144 -2.89 12.99 0.15
N TYR A 145 -2.16 12.10 0.81
CA TYR A 145 -2.06 12.06 2.26
C TYR A 145 -1.48 13.38 2.78
N PRO A 146 -2.16 14.07 3.74
CA PRO A 146 -1.85 15.46 4.09
C PRO A 146 -0.41 15.73 4.53
N SER A 147 0.25 14.75 5.14
CA SER A 147 1.62 14.92 5.65
C SER A 147 2.70 14.79 4.57
N TRP A 148 2.38 14.42 3.33
CA TRP A 148 3.38 14.20 2.30
C TRP A 148 4.20 15.47 2.01
N ASP A 149 3.54 16.61 1.85
CA ASP A 149 4.19 17.90 1.55
C ASP A 149 5.17 18.37 2.63
N ARG A 150 4.98 17.89 3.86
CA ARG A 150 5.84 18.25 4.99
C ARG A 150 7.18 17.52 4.96
N TYR A 151 7.19 16.29 4.48
CA TYR A 151 8.31 15.35 4.66
C TYR A 151 8.99 14.94 3.36
N VAL A 152 8.44 15.31 2.21
CA VAL A 152 9.01 14.98 0.91
C VAL A 152 10.40 15.62 0.73
N GLU A 153 11.38 14.82 0.33
CA GLU A 153 12.70 15.30 -0.08
C GLU A 153 12.71 15.82 -1.51
N ASP A 154 13.70 16.66 -1.83
CA ASP A 154 13.80 17.30 -3.16
C ASP A 154 13.78 16.31 -4.32
N CYS A 155 14.43 15.15 -4.16
CA CYS A 155 14.49 14.10 -5.17
C CYS A 155 13.11 13.47 -5.49
N ALA A 156 12.15 13.55 -4.57
CA ALA A 156 10.83 12.94 -4.69
C ALA A 156 9.72 13.92 -5.11
N LYS A 157 10.01 15.22 -5.21
CA LYS A 157 9.00 16.23 -5.59
C LYS A 157 8.32 15.95 -6.94
N GLY A 158 9.03 15.33 -7.88
CA GLY A 158 8.49 14.95 -9.20
C GLY A 158 7.30 13.96 -9.14
N TRP A 159 7.09 13.27 -8.01
CA TRP A 159 5.91 12.43 -7.84
C TRP A 159 4.60 13.21 -7.86
N ARG A 160 4.61 14.46 -7.38
CA ARG A 160 3.42 15.31 -7.37
C ARG A 160 2.94 15.63 -8.78
N ASP A 161 3.88 15.88 -9.70
CA ASP A 161 3.55 16.20 -11.09
C ASP A 161 2.90 15.01 -11.81
N GLY A 162 3.46 13.81 -11.61
CA GLY A 162 2.88 12.58 -12.17
C GLY A 162 1.50 12.24 -11.59
N PHE A 163 1.31 12.48 -10.29
CA PHE A 163 0.02 12.32 -9.61
C PHE A 163 -1.03 13.30 -10.15
N VAL A 164 -0.70 14.59 -10.21
CA VAL A 164 -1.60 15.63 -10.75
C VAL A 164 -1.93 15.37 -12.22
N PHE A 165 -0.96 14.97 -13.03
CA PHE A 165 -1.21 14.64 -14.44
C PHE A 165 -2.21 13.48 -14.59
N ARG A 166 -2.15 12.47 -13.72
CA ARG A 166 -3.10 11.36 -13.72
C ARG A 166 -4.52 11.79 -13.33
N ASP A 167 -4.65 12.74 -12.41
CA ASP A 167 -5.95 13.30 -12.05
C ASP A 167 -6.57 14.14 -13.19
N ILE A 168 -5.75 14.62 -14.12
CA ILE A 168 -6.17 15.49 -15.23
C ILE A 168 -6.30 14.72 -16.56
N ALA A 169 -5.56 13.64 -16.78
CA ALA A 169 -5.51 12.91 -18.05
C ALA A 169 -6.64 11.86 -18.17
N PRO A 170 -7.37 11.79 -19.30
CA PRO A 170 -8.09 10.59 -19.70
C PRO A 170 -7.07 9.56 -20.21
N ILE A 171 -6.99 8.39 -19.58
CA ILE A 171 -6.02 7.36 -19.92
C ILE A 171 -6.59 6.41 -20.98
N ALA A 172 -5.80 6.22 -22.03
CA ALA A 172 -6.09 5.36 -23.17
C ALA A 172 -6.41 3.92 -22.76
N THR A 173 -7.48 3.39 -23.36
CA THR A 173 -7.89 2.00 -23.25
C THR A 173 -6.90 1.09 -23.97
N ALA A 174 -6.40 0.08 -23.28
CA ALA A 174 -5.88 -1.11 -23.92
C ALA A 174 -6.32 -2.32 -23.09
N ASP A 175 -7.01 -3.21 -23.78
CA ASP A 175 -7.61 -4.46 -23.35
C ASP A 175 -6.56 -5.40 -22.71
N ASP A 176 -6.89 -5.97 -21.55
CA ASP A 176 -6.97 -7.42 -21.40
C ASP A 176 -7.48 -7.76 -19.99
N GLU A 177 -8.61 -8.47 -19.97
CA GLU A 177 -9.40 -8.86 -18.82
C GLU A 177 -8.73 -10.05 -18.11
N ALA A 178 -7.82 -9.76 -17.19
CA ALA A 178 -7.44 -10.71 -16.14
C ALA A 178 -8.27 -10.40 -14.89
N THR A 179 -9.11 -11.36 -14.49
CA THR A 179 -10.14 -11.23 -13.44
C THR A 179 -9.55 -10.90 -12.06
N ILE A 180 -9.33 -9.62 -11.79
CA ILE A 180 -9.12 -9.06 -10.45
C ILE A 180 -10.43 -8.35 -10.07
N PRO A 181 -10.94 -8.50 -8.82
CA PRO A 181 -12.17 -7.85 -8.41
C PRO A 181 -12.05 -6.32 -8.56
N VAL A 182 -12.87 -5.76 -9.45
CA VAL A 182 -13.06 -4.32 -9.60
C VAL A 182 -14.01 -3.87 -8.51
N VAL A 183 -13.53 -3.05 -7.58
CA VAL A 183 -14.36 -2.47 -6.51
C VAL A 183 -15.01 -1.18 -7.02
N ASP A 184 -16.33 -1.12 -6.98
CA ASP A 184 -17.09 0.11 -7.25
C ASP A 184 -17.23 0.91 -5.94
N LEU A 185 -16.56 2.06 -5.88
CA LEU A 185 -16.53 2.95 -4.72
C LEU A 185 -17.89 3.58 -4.38
N ASN A 186 -18.93 3.32 -5.17
CA ASN A 186 -20.27 3.91 -4.99
C ASN A 186 -21.33 2.93 -4.49
N THR A 187 -20.95 1.73 -4.05
CA THR A 187 -21.93 0.75 -3.52
C THR A 187 -21.87 0.76 -1.99
N PRO A 188 -23.00 1.00 -1.29
CA PRO A 188 -23.06 0.99 0.17
C PRO A 188 -22.81 -0.39 0.78
#